data_AF-A0A4Q3EKV4-F1
#
_entry.id   AF-A0A4Q3EKV4-F1
#
_cell.length_a   1.000
_cell.length_b   1.000
_cell.length_c   1.000
_cell.angle_alpha   90.00
_cell.angle_beta   90.00
_cell.angle_gamma   90.00
#
_symmetry.space_group_name_H-M   'P 1'
#
loop_
_entity.id
_entity.type
_entity.pdbx_description
1 polymer ?
#
loop_
_entity_poly.entity_id
_entity_poly.type
_entity_poly.pdbx_seq_one_letter_code
_entity_poly.pdbx_strand_id
1 'polypeptide(L)'
;VLLRAMLSTNEYIDCKVDSHGKPYLVNHPYNISFSHSFDYAAVMISRKHHVGIDIEQVKEKVERIAHKFMRKQELNFISDKYKIEELYVCWCVKEAVYKCYGQKEVSFLDNILLEPFGFEGHGVVDARLRKGDVALDYKVGYQQYEDYMIGYVIQEKA
;
A
#
# COMPACT_ATOMS: atom_id res chain seq x y z
N VAL A 1 13.23 -16.05 -4.17
CA VAL A 1 14.61 -15.51 -4.11
C VAL A 1 14.68 -14.29 -3.20
N LEU A 2 13.89 -13.23 -3.45
CA LEU A 2 13.91 -11.99 -2.66
C LEU A 2 13.71 -12.18 -1.15
N LEU A 3 12.65 -12.90 -0.73
CA LEU A 3 12.37 -13.12 0.69
C LEU A 3 13.49 -13.90 1.42
N ARG A 4 14.10 -14.90 0.76
CA ARG A 4 15.26 -15.64 1.29
C ARG A 4 16.47 -14.73 1.48
N ALA A 5 16.72 -13.85 0.52
CA ALA A 5 17.79 -12.85 0.63
C ALA A 5 17.56 -11.90 1.81
N MET A 6 16.34 -11.35 1.95
CA MET A 6 15.99 -10.44 3.05
C MET A 6 16.04 -11.10 4.43
N LEU A 7 15.67 -12.38 4.51
CA LEU A 7 15.74 -13.16 5.76
C LEU A 7 17.11 -13.78 6.00
N SER A 8 18.05 -13.62 5.07
CA SER A 8 19.38 -14.24 5.10
C SER A 8 19.32 -15.74 5.39
N THR A 9 18.40 -16.46 4.73
CA THR A 9 18.19 -17.90 4.93
C THR A 9 18.14 -18.65 3.61
N ASN A 10 18.69 -19.86 3.60
CA ASN A 10 18.55 -20.81 2.49
C ASN A 10 17.45 -21.85 2.74
N GLU A 11 16.86 -21.84 3.94
CA GLU A 11 15.80 -22.77 4.34
C GLU A 11 14.51 -22.54 3.56
N TYR A 12 13.63 -23.54 3.59
CA TYR A 12 12.29 -23.42 3.06
C TYR A 12 11.51 -22.38 3.86
N ILE A 13 10.83 -21.46 3.18
CA ILE A 13 9.95 -20.48 3.80
C ILE A 13 8.52 -20.91 3.52
N ASP A 14 7.79 -21.33 4.57
CA ASP A 14 6.39 -21.70 4.48
C ASP A 14 5.53 -20.44 4.56
N CYS A 15 5.04 -19.98 3.40
CA CYS A 15 4.18 -18.81 3.29
C CYS A 15 2.73 -19.25 3.06
N LYS A 16 1.84 -18.86 3.96
CA LYS A 16 0.39 -19.15 3.89
C LYS A 16 -0.42 -17.87 3.91
N VAL A 17 -1.70 -18.00 3.56
CA VAL A 17 -2.68 -16.92 3.68
C VAL A 17 -3.61 -17.20 4.87
N ASP A 18 -3.96 -16.17 5.62
CA ASP A 18 -4.94 -16.28 6.70
C ASP A 18 -6.39 -16.28 6.16
N SER A 19 -7.38 -16.31 7.07
CA SER A 19 -8.81 -16.25 6.73
C SER A 19 -9.22 -14.99 5.95
N HIS A 20 -8.42 -13.92 6.05
CA HIS A 20 -8.63 -12.64 5.39
C HIS A 20 -7.80 -12.50 4.11
N GLY A 21 -6.99 -13.49 3.76
CA GLY A 21 -6.12 -13.48 2.58
C GLY A 21 -4.80 -12.76 2.82
N LYS A 22 -4.49 -12.35 4.06
CA LYS A 22 -3.21 -11.74 4.40
C LYS A 22 -2.12 -12.81 4.45
N PRO A 23 -0.99 -12.62 3.75
CA PRO A 23 0.10 -13.56 3.80
C PRO A 23 0.84 -13.51 5.14
N TYR A 24 1.27 -14.66 5.65
CA TYR A 24 2.11 -14.80 6.84
C TYR A 24 3.12 -15.95 6.67
N LEU A 25 4.23 -15.87 7.40
CA LEU A 25 5.26 -16.91 7.41
C LEU A 25 5.02 -17.84 8.60
N VAL A 26 4.83 -19.13 8.35
CA VAL A 26 4.56 -20.12 9.41
C VAL A 26 5.80 -20.32 10.29
N ASN A 27 6.97 -20.34 9.68
CA ASN A 27 8.25 -20.58 10.35
C ASN A 27 8.97 -19.30 10.81
N HIS A 28 8.38 -18.12 10.60
CA HIS A 28 8.94 -16.85 11.06
C HIS A 28 7.85 -15.93 11.63
N PRO A 29 7.97 -15.45 12.88
CA PRO A 29 6.96 -14.60 13.51
C PRO A 29 7.03 -13.13 13.04
N TYR A 30 7.16 -12.91 11.73
CA TYR A 30 7.31 -11.60 11.12
C TYR A 30 6.03 -11.15 10.43
N ASN A 31 5.76 -9.85 10.49
CA ASN A 31 4.72 -9.22 9.70
C ASN A 31 5.30 -8.92 8.33
N ILE A 32 4.59 -9.30 7.27
CA ILE A 32 5.06 -9.18 5.89
C ILE A 32 3.99 -8.52 5.03
N SER A 33 4.44 -7.81 4.00
CA SER A 33 3.59 -7.38 2.89
C SER A 33 4.34 -7.56 1.59
N PHE A 34 3.60 -7.91 0.54
CA PHE A 34 4.12 -8.15 -0.79
C PHE A 34 3.35 -7.33 -1.81
N SER A 35 4.06 -6.89 -2.84
CA SER A 35 3.45 -6.44 -4.08
C SER A 35 4.35 -6.76 -5.25
N HIS A 36 3.80 -6.79 -6.45
CA HIS A 36 4.55 -6.94 -7.67
C HIS A 36 3.78 -6.30 -8.82
N SER A 37 4.51 -5.70 -9.74
CA SER A 37 3.96 -5.16 -10.97
C SER A 37 5.04 -5.28 -12.03
N PHE A 38 4.67 -5.85 -13.18
CA PHE A 38 5.58 -6.07 -14.31
C PHE A 38 6.93 -6.67 -13.87
N ASP A 39 8.01 -5.91 -13.97
CA ASP A 39 9.38 -6.40 -13.78
C ASP A 39 9.84 -6.36 -12.32
N TYR A 40 9.09 -5.66 -11.45
CA TYR A 40 9.48 -5.47 -10.05
C TYR A 40 8.56 -6.17 -9.07
N ALA A 41 9.18 -6.62 -7.98
CA ALA A 41 8.50 -7.10 -6.79
C ALA A 41 8.99 -6.31 -5.57
N ALA A 42 8.06 -5.95 -4.69
CA ALA A 42 8.32 -5.25 -3.44
C ALA A 42 7.95 -6.16 -2.25
N VAL A 43 8.82 -6.16 -1.24
CA VAL A 43 8.63 -6.92 -0.01
C VAL A 43 8.94 -6.00 1.17
N MET A 44 8.06 -5.99 2.15
CA MET A 44 8.29 -5.31 3.42
C MET A 44 8.16 -6.32 4.56
N ILE A 45 9.11 -6.30 5.50
CA ILE A 45 9.18 -7.24 6.63
C ILE A 45 9.39 -6.44 7.90
N SER A 46 8.63 -6.75 8.95
CA SER A 46 8.83 -6.18 10.27
C SER A 46 8.67 -7.23 11.36
N ARG A 47 9.63 -7.24 12.29
CA ARG A 47 9.61 -8.10 13.47
C ARG A 47 8.56 -7.66 14.51
N LYS A 48 8.17 -6.38 14.49
CA LYS A 48 7.32 -5.78 15.53
C LYS A 48 6.02 -5.22 14.97
N HIS A 49 6.08 -4.48 13.87
CA HIS A 49 5.00 -3.62 13.41
C HIS A 49 4.19 -4.27 12.29
N HIS A 50 2.93 -3.87 12.14
CA HIS A 50 2.19 -4.19 10.93
C HIS A 50 2.75 -3.35 9.78
N VAL A 51 2.83 -3.96 8.60
CA VAL A 51 3.41 -3.34 7.42
C VAL A 51 2.52 -3.56 6.20
N GLY A 52 2.52 -2.59 5.31
CA GLY A 52 1.87 -2.66 4.01
C GLY A 52 2.79 -2.05 2.95
N ILE A 53 2.88 -2.68 1.79
CA ILE A 53 3.63 -2.16 0.64
C ILE A 53 2.89 -2.46 -0.65
N ASP A 54 2.93 -1.50 -1.56
CA ASP A 54 2.43 -1.62 -2.91
C ASP A 54 3.42 -1.04 -3.93
N ILE A 55 3.44 -1.62 -5.13
CA ILE A 55 4.24 -1.15 -6.26
C ILE A 55 3.44 -1.33 -7.53
N GLU A 56 3.31 -0.27 -8.32
CA GLU A 56 2.54 -0.27 -9.56
C GLU A 56 3.27 0.47 -10.66
N GLN A 57 3.24 -0.07 -11.88
CA GLN A 57 3.78 0.62 -13.04
C GLN A 57 2.81 1.73 -13.46
N VAL A 58 3.32 2.95 -13.58
CA VAL A 58 2.56 4.16 -13.91
C VAL A 58 2.10 4.10 -15.37
N LYS A 59 0.78 4.05 -15.57
CA LYS A 59 0.12 4.00 -16.89
C LYS A 59 -1.14 4.86 -16.92
N GLU A 60 -1.39 5.54 -18.03
CA GLU A 60 -2.56 6.43 -18.19
C GLU A 60 -3.92 5.78 -17.89
N LYS A 61 -4.03 4.46 -18.03
CA LYS A 61 -5.26 3.69 -17.77
C LYS A 61 -5.81 3.85 -16.35
N VAL A 62 -5.01 4.29 -15.37
CA VAL A 62 -5.45 4.51 -13.98
C VAL A 62 -6.62 5.49 -13.90
N GLU A 63 -6.65 6.50 -14.77
CA GLU A 63 -7.71 7.50 -14.79
C GLU A 63 -9.09 6.87 -15.01
N ARG A 64 -9.16 5.84 -15.86
CA ARG A 64 -10.42 5.13 -16.16
C ARG A 64 -10.99 4.43 -14.94
N ILE A 65 -10.16 4.06 -13.98
CA ILE A 65 -10.56 3.38 -12.74
C ILE A 65 -10.55 4.30 -11.51
N ALA A 66 -10.17 5.57 -11.65
CA ALA A 66 -10.12 6.56 -10.57
C ALA A 66 -11.41 6.59 -9.74
N HIS A 67 -12.57 6.55 -10.40
CA HIS A 67 -13.88 6.55 -9.75
C HIS A 67 -14.14 5.37 -8.80
N LYS A 68 -13.34 4.29 -8.87
CA LYS A 68 -13.46 3.12 -7.98
C LYS A 68 -12.73 3.28 -6.65
N PHE A 69 -11.79 4.22 -6.56
CA PHE A 69 -10.95 4.41 -5.39
C PHE A 69 -10.83 5.87 -4.93
N MET A 70 -11.24 6.84 -5.75
CA MET A 70 -11.17 8.26 -5.43
C MET A 70 -12.56 8.86 -5.22
N ARG A 71 -12.76 9.50 -4.08
CA ARG A 71 -13.93 10.34 -3.82
C ARG A 71 -13.83 11.65 -4.59
N LYS A 72 -14.98 12.30 -4.81
CA LYS A 72 -15.03 13.64 -5.41
C LYS A 72 -14.17 14.65 -4.64
N GLN A 73 -14.17 14.60 -3.30
CA GLN A 73 -13.32 15.48 -2.50
C GLN A 73 -11.84 15.20 -2.71
N GLU A 74 -11.45 13.94 -2.88
CA GLU A 74 -10.04 13.56 -3.10
C GLU A 74 -9.58 13.99 -4.50
N LEU A 75 -10.45 13.88 -5.50
CA LEU A 75 -10.16 14.37 -6.85
C LEU A 75 -9.90 15.88 -6.91
N ASN A 76 -10.40 16.67 -5.96
CA ASN A 76 -10.22 18.13 -5.97
C ASN A 76 -8.79 18.58 -5.67
N PHE A 77 -7.97 17.75 -5.04
CA PHE A 77 -6.56 18.06 -4.80
C PHE A 77 -5.61 17.44 -5.82
N ILE A 78 -6.14 16.69 -6.80
CA ILE A 78 -5.34 16.17 -7.92
C ILE A 78 -5.10 17.30 -8.92
N SER A 79 -3.83 17.52 -9.25
CA SER A 79 -3.39 18.53 -10.20
C SER A 79 -3.50 18.04 -11.64
N ASP A 80 -3.71 18.97 -12.58
CA ASP A 80 -3.64 18.63 -14.01
C ASP A 80 -2.21 18.32 -14.47
N LYS A 81 -1.20 18.83 -13.77
CA LYS A 81 0.22 18.71 -14.14
C LYS A 81 0.77 17.30 -13.91
N TYR A 82 0.39 16.66 -12.80
CA TYR A 82 0.91 15.36 -12.37
C TYR A 82 -0.23 14.36 -12.13
N LYS A 83 -1.32 14.52 -12.86
CA LYS A 83 -2.58 13.80 -12.63
C LYS A 83 -2.40 12.29 -12.54
N ILE A 84 -1.63 11.69 -13.45
CA ILE A 84 -1.47 10.25 -13.52
C ILE A 84 -0.64 9.76 -12.33
N GLU A 85 0.47 10.44 -12.04
CA GLU A 85 1.34 10.13 -10.91
C GLU A 85 0.61 10.27 -9.58
N GLU A 86 -0.15 11.36 -9.38
CA GLU A 86 -0.92 11.60 -8.16
C GLU A 86 -2.04 10.57 -7.97
N LEU A 87 -2.70 10.13 -9.05
CA LEU A 87 -3.65 9.02 -8.99
C LEU A 87 -2.97 7.71 -8.59
N TYR A 88 -1.75 7.45 -9.05
CA TYR A 88 -0.98 6.29 -8.61
C TYR A 88 -0.48 6.41 -7.17
N VAL A 89 -0.11 7.60 -6.70
CA VAL A 89 0.18 7.83 -5.28
C VAL A 89 -1.05 7.43 -4.48
N CYS A 90 -2.22 7.93 -4.84
CA CYS A 90 -3.47 7.60 -4.15
C CYS A 90 -3.77 6.09 -4.19
N TRP A 91 -3.59 5.44 -5.34
CA TRP A 91 -3.78 3.99 -5.47
C TRP A 91 -2.84 3.20 -4.56
N CYS A 92 -1.53 3.41 -4.69
CA CYS A 92 -0.52 2.68 -3.93
C CYS A 92 -0.62 2.95 -2.43
N VAL A 93 -0.97 4.18 -2.04
CA VAL A 93 -1.22 4.54 -0.63
C VAL A 93 -2.42 3.76 -0.07
N LYS A 94 -3.54 3.69 -0.80
CA LYS A 94 -4.73 2.94 -0.36
C LYS A 94 -4.48 1.44 -0.33
N GLU A 95 -3.80 0.87 -1.32
CA GLU A 95 -3.34 -0.53 -1.31
C GLU A 95 -2.42 -0.83 -0.12
N ALA A 96 -1.46 0.04 0.17
CA ALA A 96 -0.55 -0.13 1.31
C ALA A 96 -1.32 -0.13 2.64
N VAL A 97 -2.28 0.78 2.82
CA VAL A 97 -3.17 0.79 4.00
C VAL A 97 -3.98 -0.49 4.09
N TYR A 98 -4.58 -0.93 2.99
CA TYR A 98 -5.36 -2.17 2.94
C TYR A 98 -4.53 -3.39 3.34
N LYS A 99 -3.34 -3.54 2.79
CA LYS A 99 -2.42 -4.66 3.11
C LYS A 99 -1.92 -4.59 4.55
N CYS A 100 -1.64 -3.39 5.06
CA CYS A 100 -1.25 -3.19 6.46
C CYS A 100 -2.35 -3.61 7.42
N TYR A 101 -3.59 -3.16 7.16
CA TYR A 101 -4.77 -3.54 7.94
C TYR A 101 -5.08 -5.04 7.84
N GLY A 102 -5.05 -5.61 6.64
CA GLY A 102 -5.08 -7.05 6.40
C GLY A 102 -6.41 -7.74 6.70
N GLN A 103 -7.52 -7.00 6.67
CA GLN A 103 -8.87 -7.53 6.83
C GLN A 103 -9.67 -7.35 5.53
N LYS A 104 -10.60 -8.26 5.27
CA LYS A 104 -11.46 -8.23 4.08
C LYS A 104 -12.48 -7.09 4.10
N GLU A 105 -13.14 -6.91 2.94
CA GLU A 105 -14.31 -6.02 2.77
C GLU A 105 -14.01 -4.55 3.10
N VAL A 106 -12.87 -4.04 2.64
CA VAL A 106 -12.53 -2.62 2.73
C VAL A 106 -12.72 -2.01 1.35
N SER A 107 -13.66 -1.07 1.24
CA SER A 107 -13.83 -0.26 0.04
C SER A 107 -12.77 0.84 0.03
N PHE A 108 -11.98 0.95 -1.04
CA PHE A 108 -10.99 2.02 -1.16
C PHE A 108 -11.65 3.39 -1.29
N LEU A 109 -12.81 3.42 -1.96
CA LEU A 109 -13.62 4.62 -2.11
C LEU A 109 -14.25 5.03 -0.78
N ASP A 110 -14.81 4.08 -0.03
CA ASP A 110 -15.69 4.41 1.10
C ASP A 110 -14.98 4.36 2.46
N ASN A 111 -13.94 3.54 2.59
CA ASN A 111 -13.32 3.27 3.89
C ASN A 111 -11.91 3.86 4.03
N ILE A 112 -11.17 4.12 2.95
CA ILE A 112 -9.82 4.69 3.02
C ILE A 112 -9.86 6.12 2.47
N LEU A 113 -9.59 7.10 3.33
CA LEU A 113 -9.68 8.52 3.01
C LEU A 113 -8.29 9.14 3.02
N LEU A 114 -7.99 9.95 2.02
CA LEU A 114 -6.71 10.67 1.91
C LEU A 114 -6.91 12.16 2.21
N GLU A 115 -5.95 12.74 2.91
CA GLU A 115 -5.80 14.19 3.01
C GLU A 115 -5.01 14.74 1.80
N PRO A 116 -5.16 16.03 1.46
CA PRO A 116 -4.40 16.66 0.38
C PRO A 116 -2.88 16.54 0.58
N PHE A 117 -2.16 16.37 -0.52
CA PHE A 117 -0.69 16.29 -0.55
C PHE A 117 -0.14 17.00 -1.79
N GLY A 118 1.17 17.27 -1.79
CA GLY A 118 1.89 17.76 -2.96
C GLY A 118 2.75 16.66 -3.58
N PHE A 119 2.80 16.61 -4.91
CA PHE A 119 3.62 15.64 -5.63
C PHE A 119 5.04 16.16 -5.91
N GLU A 120 6.03 15.47 -5.33
CA GLU A 120 7.47 15.73 -5.54
C GLU A 120 8.24 14.45 -5.90
N GLY A 121 7.53 13.44 -6.42
CA GLY A 121 8.09 12.11 -6.69
C GLY A 121 8.37 11.29 -5.43
N HIS A 122 8.22 11.86 -4.23
CA HIS A 122 8.30 11.15 -2.95
C HIS A 122 7.65 12.01 -1.86
N GLY A 123 7.25 11.37 -0.76
CA GLY A 123 6.67 12.10 0.36
C GLY A 123 5.84 11.21 1.27
N VAL A 124 4.93 11.86 2.01
CA VAL A 124 4.01 11.20 2.94
C VAL A 124 2.60 11.72 2.68
N VAL A 125 1.64 10.81 2.67
CA VAL A 125 0.19 11.09 2.62
C VAL A 125 -0.43 10.66 3.94
N ASP A 126 -1.18 11.56 4.57
CA ASP A 126 -2.02 11.22 5.71
C ASP A 126 -3.27 10.48 5.21
N ALA A 127 -3.50 9.28 5.73
CA ALA A 127 -4.61 8.42 5.34
C ALA A 127 -5.40 7.96 6.58
N ARG A 128 -6.72 7.80 6.41
CA ARG A 128 -7.63 7.37 7.47
C ARG A 128 -8.45 6.17 7.00
N LEU A 129 -8.39 5.06 7.75
CA LEU A 129 -9.28 3.93 7.57
C LEU A 129 -10.47 4.07 8.52
N ARG A 130 -11.68 4.05 7.95
CA ARG A 130 -12.96 4.11 8.67
C ARG A 130 -13.90 3.02 8.18
N LYS A 131 -14.22 2.04 9.04
CA LYS A 131 -15.11 0.92 8.70
C LYS A 131 -15.83 0.40 9.95
N GLY A 132 -17.13 0.62 10.06
CA GLY A 132 -17.88 0.31 11.29
C GLY A 132 -17.24 1.05 12.49
N ASP A 133 -16.92 0.31 13.54
CA ASP A 133 -16.25 0.85 14.73
C ASP A 133 -14.72 1.01 14.56
N VAL A 134 -14.16 0.60 13.42
CA VAL A 134 -12.73 0.71 13.14
C VAL A 134 -12.40 2.14 12.71
N ALA A 135 -11.51 2.79 13.48
CA ALA A 135 -10.92 4.08 13.15
C ALA A 135 -9.40 4.04 13.36
N LEU A 136 -8.65 3.99 12.25
CA LEU A 136 -7.19 3.95 12.25
C LEU A 136 -6.63 5.05 11.37
N ASP A 137 -5.57 5.71 11.83
CA ASP A 137 -4.88 6.76 11.10
C ASP A 137 -3.47 6.30 10.73
N TYR A 138 -3.03 6.68 9.54
CA TYR A 138 -1.78 6.23 8.93
C TYR A 138 -1.01 7.42 8.34
N LYS A 139 0.32 7.38 8.51
CA LYS A 139 1.27 8.16 7.70
C LYS A 139 1.87 7.22 6.67
N VAL A 140 1.49 7.39 5.41
CA VAL A 140 1.87 6.48 4.33
C VAL A 140 2.92 7.13 3.47
N GLY A 141 4.11 6.53 3.41
CA GLY A 141 5.17 6.97 2.53
C GLY A 141 4.85 6.61 1.07
N TYR A 142 5.25 7.46 0.15
CA TYR A 142 5.27 7.13 -1.27
C TYR A 142 6.61 7.50 -1.90
N GLN A 143 6.98 6.81 -2.97
CA GLN A 143 8.20 7.03 -3.73
C GLN A 143 8.00 6.60 -5.18
N GLN A 144 8.34 7.49 -6.11
CA GLN A 144 8.50 7.16 -7.51
C GLN A 144 9.88 6.57 -7.73
N TYR A 145 9.93 5.45 -8.45
CA TYR A 145 11.16 4.79 -8.86
C TYR A 145 11.00 4.38 -10.32
N GLU A 146 11.81 4.98 -11.21
CA GLU A 146 11.62 4.83 -12.66
C GLU A 146 10.17 5.17 -13.06
N ASP A 147 9.52 4.30 -13.83
CA ASP A 147 8.12 4.38 -14.21
C ASP A 147 7.18 3.66 -13.23
N TYR A 148 7.60 3.45 -11.98
CA TYR A 148 6.79 2.83 -10.92
C TYR A 148 6.48 3.80 -9.80
N MET A 149 5.32 3.61 -9.19
CA MET A 149 4.91 4.27 -7.94
C MET A 149 4.86 3.24 -6.82
N ILE A 150 5.51 3.56 -5.71
CA ILE A 150 5.58 2.72 -4.51
C ILE A 150 4.81 3.43 -3.40
N GLY A 151 3.94 2.70 -2.69
CA GLY A 151 3.31 3.12 -1.45
C GLY A 151 3.69 2.19 -0.32
N TYR A 152 4.04 2.70 0.86
CA TYR A 152 4.45 1.87 1.98
C TYR A 152 4.06 2.49 3.33
N VAL A 153 3.72 1.63 4.28
CA VAL A 153 3.25 2.06 5.60
C VAL A 153 3.73 1.11 6.69
N ILE A 154 4.05 1.70 7.84
CA ILE A 154 4.31 0.99 9.10
C ILE A 154 3.25 1.45 10.08
N GLN A 155 2.52 0.51 10.68
CA GLN A 155 1.62 0.79 11.78
C GLN A 155 2.22 0.25 13.07
N GLU A 156 2.47 1.16 14.01
CA GLU A 156 2.95 0.79 15.33
C GLU A 156 1.93 -0.10 16.05
N LYS A 157 2.42 -1.18 16.67
CA LYS A 157 1.59 -1.97 17.57
C LYS A 157 1.64 -1.28 18.92
N ALA A 158 0.46 -1.02 19.49
CA ALA A 158 0.31 -0.61 20.88
C ALA A 158 0.92 -1.64 21.83
#